data_AF-A0A937T5Y1-F1
#
_entry.id   AF-A0A937T5Y1-F1
#
_cell.length_a   1.000
_cell.length_b   1.000
_cell.length_c   1.000
_cell.angle_alpha   90.00
_cell.angle_beta   90.00
_cell.angle_gamma   90.00
#
_symmetry.space_group_name_H-M   'P 1'
#
loop_
_entity.id
_entity.type
_entity.pdbx_description
1 polymer ?
#
loop_
_entity_poly.entity_id
_entity_poly.type
_entity_poly.pdbx_seq_one_letter_code
_entity_poly.pdbx_strand_id
1 'polypeptide(L)'
;MRKNLFLYLVLACFVGIIAIFVVDGYLGIYDTVYVTAGEREEKAEPDFWIRQDWVWTIGVNWGEKAFFGYEVDNRQFSTYSADIEVSVWHSQEKVSDLVSQPMLVAAFDKGQVEWVLDTAELLPGDVSPEQSYEYTVIIKRGEIERKIIVYINPLAYPPKPAPIPPR
;
A
#
# COMPACT_ATOMS: atom_id res chain seq x y z
N MET A 1 -7.82 -53.36 -22.73
CA MET A 1 -7.76 -51.88 -22.65
C MET A 1 -8.42 -51.25 -21.41
N ARG A 2 -9.10 -51.98 -20.52
CA ARG A 2 -9.78 -51.41 -19.32
C ARG A 2 -8.91 -51.26 -18.06
N LYS A 3 -7.70 -51.81 -18.02
CA LYS A 3 -6.89 -51.95 -16.79
C LYS A 3 -6.42 -50.63 -16.18
N ASN A 4 -6.33 -49.55 -16.96
CA ASN A 4 -5.85 -48.26 -16.50
C ASN A 4 -6.96 -47.20 -16.41
N LEU A 5 -8.21 -47.54 -16.71
CA LEU A 5 -9.32 -46.57 -16.75
C LEU A 5 -9.52 -45.87 -15.40
N PHE A 6 -9.50 -46.63 -14.32
CA PHE A 6 -9.62 -46.08 -12.97
C PHE A 6 -8.42 -45.20 -12.58
N LEU A 7 -7.21 -45.57 -13.02
CA LEU A 7 -6.02 -44.75 -12.81
C LEU A 7 -6.12 -43.41 -13.54
N TYR A 8 -6.54 -43.41 -14.81
CA TYR A 8 -6.74 -42.19 -15.57
C TYR A 8 -7.85 -41.31 -14.99
N LEU A 9 -8.94 -41.91 -14.48
CA LEU A 9 -10.02 -41.18 -13.82
C LEU A 9 -9.54 -40.49 -12.54
N VAL A 10 -8.78 -41.21 -11.71
CA VAL A 10 -8.18 -40.64 -10.49
C VAL A 10 -7.21 -39.51 -10.83
N LEU A 11 -6.35 -39.70 -11.83
CA LEU A 11 -5.41 -38.69 -12.27
C LEU A 11 -6.11 -37.44 -12.83
N ALA A 12 -7.16 -37.62 -13.63
CA ALA A 12 -7.99 -36.52 -14.12
C ALA A 12 -8.69 -35.78 -12.98
N CYS A 13 -9.14 -36.49 -11.94
CA CYS A 13 -9.73 -35.88 -10.75
C CYS A 13 -8.72 -35.01 -10.00
N PHE A 14 -7.50 -35.50 -9.76
CA PHE A 14 -6.44 -34.71 -9.14
C PHE A 14 -6.07 -33.48 -9.97
N VAL A 15 -5.92 -33.62 -11.28
CA VAL A 15 -5.63 -32.50 -12.18
C VAL A 15 -6.78 -31.48 -12.14
N GLY A 16 -8.04 -31.94 -12.13
CA GLY A 16 -9.21 -31.07 -12.03
C GLY A 16 -9.22 -30.28 -10.73
N ILE A 17 -8.92 -30.91 -9.59
CA ILE A 17 -8.82 -30.23 -8.29
C ILE A 17 -7.70 -29.19 -8.32
N ILE A 18 -6.51 -29.54 -8.81
CA ILE A 18 -5.39 -28.60 -8.94
C ILE A 18 -5.76 -27.42 -9.83
N ALA A 19 -6.44 -27.65 -10.95
CA ALA A 19 -6.85 -26.61 -11.86
C ALA A 19 -7.81 -25.60 -11.20
N ILE A 20 -8.75 -26.07 -10.38
CA ILE A 20 -9.65 -25.19 -9.61
C ILE A 20 -8.84 -24.31 -8.65
N PHE A 21 -7.88 -24.89 -7.91
CA PHE A 21 -7.03 -24.10 -7.01
C PHE A 21 -6.22 -23.03 -7.75
N VAL A 22 -5.70 -23.33 -8.94
CA VAL A 22 -4.96 -22.35 -9.74
C VAL A 22 -5.88 -21.23 -10.22
N VAL A 23 -7.05 -21.57 -10.78
CA VAL A 23 -7.96 -20.58 -11.34
C VAL A 23 -8.58 -19.70 -10.25
N ASP A 24 -9.02 -20.27 -9.14
CA ASP A 24 -9.73 -19.53 -8.08
C ASP A 24 -8.78 -18.87 -7.09
N GLY A 25 -7.59 -19.45 -6.85
CA GLY A 25 -6.69 -19.03 -5.78
C GLY A 25 -5.43 -18.30 -6.23
N TYR A 26 -5.01 -18.43 -7.49
CA TYR A 26 -3.75 -17.88 -7.98
C TYR A 26 -3.90 -16.84 -9.09
N LEU A 27 -4.87 -17.03 -9.99
CA LEU A 27 -5.11 -16.06 -11.06
C LEU A 27 -5.80 -14.81 -10.50
N GLY A 28 -5.28 -13.64 -10.84
CA GLY A 28 -5.85 -12.39 -10.38
C GLY A 28 -4.89 -11.21 -10.55
N ILE A 29 -5.38 -10.04 -10.15
CA ILE A 29 -4.57 -8.84 -10.01
C ILE A 29 -4.42 -8.56 -8.53
N TYR A 30 -3.18 -8.57 -8.06
CA TYR A 30 -2.86 -8.34 -6.66
C TYR A 30 -2.13 -7.03 -6.51
N ASP A 31 -2.27 -6.39 -5.36
CA ASP A 31 -1.59 -5.15 -5.06
C ASP A 31 -0.91 -5.15 -3.70
N THR A 32 0.32 -4.64 -3.69
CA THR A 32 1.14 -4.51 -2.50
C THR A 32 1.57 -3.06 -2.36
N VAL A 33 1.45 -2.51 -1.16
CA VAL A 33 2.03 -1.21 -0.85
C VAL A 33 3.24 -1.39 0.07
N TYR A 34 4.34 -0.75 -0.31
CA TYR A 34 5.56 -0.61 0.47
C TYR A 34 5.63 0.81 0.98
N VAL A 35 5.96 0.99 2.25
CA VAL A 35 6.21 2.32 2.81
C VAL A 35 7.44 2.29 3.67
N THR A 36 8.35 3.21 3.40
CA THR A 36 9.58 3.39 4.15
C THR A 36 9.53 4.76 4.82
N ALA A 37 9.49 4.77 6.16
CA ALA A 37 9.58 5.97 6.98
C ALA A 37 10.68 5.78 8.04
N GLY A 38 11.56 6.77 8.16
CA GLY A 38 12.77 6.64 8.98
C GLY A 38 13.64 5.47 8.52
N GLU A 39 13.89 4.52 9.41
CA GLU A 39 14.73 3.33 9.17
C GLU A 39 13.91 2.04 8.92
N ARG A 40 12.57 2.12 8.88
CA ARG A 40 11.71 0.94 8.77
C ARG A 40 10.95 0.93 7.45
N GLU A 41 11.00 -0.22 6.79
CA GLU A 41 10.11 -0.56 5.68
C GLU A 41 8.95 -1.42 6.22
N GLU A 42 7.74 -1.00 5.91
CA GLU A 42 6.51 -1.75 6.16
C GLU A 42 5.84 -2.12 4.84
N LYS A 43 5.17 -3.27 4.84
CA LYS A 43 4.55 -3.84 3.65
C LYS A 43 3.11 -4.23 3.93
N ALA A 44 2.18 -3.65 3.18
CA ALA A 44 0.79 -4.09 3.10
C ALA A 44 0.64 -5.06 1.92
N GLU A 45 0.65 -6.36 2.22
CA GLU A 45 0.49 -7.43 1.24
C GLU A 45 -0.98 -7.56 0.76
N PRO A 46 -1.24 -8.26 -0.35
CA PRO A 46 -2.58 -8.35 -0.92
C PRO A 46 -3.66 -8.85 0.07
N ASP A 47 -3.27 -9.77 0.96
CA ASP A 47 -4.15 -10.34 1.99
C ASP A 47 -4.62 -9.31 3.03
N PHE A 48 -3.85 -8.22 3.22
CA PHE A 48 -4.24 -7.13 4.12
C PHE A 48 -5.56 -6.50 3.66
N TRP A 49 -5.69 -6.28 2.34
CA TRP A 49 -6.84 -5.59 1.76
C TRP A 49 -8.14 -6.41 1.76
N ILE A 50 -8.04 -7.73 1.95
CA ILE A 50 -9.20 -8.63 2.06
C ILE A 50 -9.92 -8.39 3.40
N ARG A 51 -9.21 -7.90 4.42
CA ARG A 51 -9.77 -7.60 5.74
C ARG A 51 -10.36 -6.19 5.73
N GLN A 52 -11.67 -6.11 5.47
CA GLN A 52 -12.40 -4.83 5.33
C GLN A 52 -12.42 -3.94 6.58
N ASP A 53 -12.00 -4.46 7.74
CA ASP A 53 -12.05 -3.77 9.03
C ASP A 53 -10.73 -3.09 9.42
N TRP A 54 -9.65 -3.25 8.66
CA TRP A 54 -8.35 -2.66 8.96
C TRP A 54 -7.96 -1.52 8.04
N VAL A 55 -7.65 -0.40 8.67
CA VAL A 55 -7.01 0.74 8.01
C VAL A 55 -5.51 0.63 8.25
N TRP A 56 -4.72 0.73 7.19
CA TRP A 56 -3.28 0.73 7.33
C TRP A 56 -2.80 2.11 7.79
N THR A 57 -1.96 2.13 8.81
CA THR A 57 -1.48 3.36 9.45
C THR A 57 0.04 3.35 9.50
N ILE A 58 0.64 4.51 9.26
CA ILE A 58 2.08 4.71 9.38
C ILE A 58 2.38 6.02 10.10
N GLY A 59 3.39 6.01 10.97
CA GLY A 59 3.94 7.21 11.60
C GLY A 59 5.14 7.76 10.84
N VAL A 60 5.16 9.07 10.60
CA VAL A 60 6.27 9.80 9.97
C VAL A 60 6.56 11.02 10.83
N ASN A 61 7.81 11.35 11.13
CA ASN A 61 8.08 12.53 11.95
C ASN A 61 7.96 13.81 11.13
N TRP A 62 7.71 14.91 11.83
CA TRP A 62 7.71 16.25 11.25
C TRP A 62 9.01 16.55 10.49
N GLY A 63 8.89 17.00 9.25
CA GLY A 63 10.03 17.34 8.38
C GLY A 63 10.74 16.14 7.77
N GLU A 64 10.28 14.91 8.03
CA GLU A 64 10.78 13.70 7.36
C GLU A 64 10.00 13.40 6.08
N LYS A 65 10.58 12.51 5.28
CA LYS A 65 9.99 11.99 4.04
C LYS A 65 9.57 10.55 4.26
N ALA A 66 8.39 10.21 3.75
CA ALA A 66 7.97 8.82 3.59
C ALA A 66 8.05 8.44 2.12
N PHE A 67 8.70 7.32 1.83
CA PHE A 67 8.85 6.77 0.48
C PHE A 67 7.81 5.67 0.32
N PHE A 68 7.03 5.75 -0.75
CA PHE A 68 5.98 4.80 -1.04
C PHE A 68 6.29 4.06 -2.34
N GLY A 69 5.97 2.77 -2.36
CA GLY A 69 5.95 1.94 -3.57
C GLY A 69 4.61 1.22 -3.67
N TYR A 70 3.97 1.30 -4.83
CA TYR A 70 2.76 0.54 -5.14
C TYR A 70 3.07 -0.46 -6.25
N GLU A 71 3.06 -1.74 -5.91
CA GLU A 71 3.27 -2.84 -6.84
C GLU A 71 1.93 -3.46 -7.23
N VAL A 72 1.75 -3.68 -8.53
CA VAL A 72 0.65 -4.45 -9.11
C VAL A 72 1.21 -5.73 -9.72
N ASP A 73 0.80 -6.88 -9.19
CA ASP A 73 1.17 -8.22 -9.66
C ASP A 73 0.02 -8.78 -10.52
N ASN A 74 0.26 -8.88 -11.83
CA ASN A 74 -0.69 -9.43 -12.79
C ASN A 74 -0.43 -10.91 -12.99
N ARG A 75 -1.25 -11.76 -12.37
CA ARG A 75 -1.18 -13.22 -12.53
C ARG A 75 -2.16 -13.75 -13.56
N GLN A 76 -2.67 -12.90 -14.44
CA GLN A 76 -3.56 -13.30 -15.53
C GLN A 76 -2.75 -13.61 -16.80
N PHE A 77 -3.38 -14.31 -17.74
CA PHE A 77 -2.81 -14.64 -19.05
C PHE A 77 -2.80 -13.48 -20.05
N SER A 78 -3.40 -12.34 -19.69
CA SER A 78 -3.50 -11.14 -20.53
C SER A 78 -2.76 -9.98 -19.88
N THR A 79 -2.29 -9.03 -20.69
CA THR A 79 -1.79 -7.75 -20.21
C THR A 79 -2.89 -7.02 -19.44
N TYR A 80 -2.55 -6.51 -18.27
CA TYR A 80 -3.40 -5.65 -17.46
C TYR A 80 -3.04 -4.18 -17.71
N SER A 81 -4.06 -3.32 -17.77
CA SER A 81 -3.92 -1.88 -17.98
C SER A 81 -4.79 -1.14 -16.98
N ALA A 82 -4.22 -0.15 -16.29
CA ALA A 82 -4.98 0.72 -15.42
C ALA A 82 -4.29 2.07 -15.25
N ASP A 83 -5.07 3.11 -15.01
CA ASP A 83 -4.56 4.40 -14.55
C ASP A 83 -4.38 4.35 -13.03
N ILE A 84 -3.18 4.70 -12.57
CA ILE A 84 -2.85 4.80 -11.14
C ILE A 84 -2.87 6.26 -10.76
N GLU A 85 -3.74 6.61 -9.82
CA GLU A 85 -3.83 7.94 -9.24
C GLU A 85 -3.55 7.87 -7.75
N VAL A 86 -2.65 8.71 -7.28
CA VAL A 86 -2.28 8.81 -5.87
C VAL A 86 -2.47 10.25 -5.43
N SER A 87 -3.21 10.45 -4.35
CA SER A 87 -3.49 11.78 -3.80
C SER A 87 -3.44 11.80 -2.29
N VAL A 88 -3.16 12.96 -1.72
CA VAL A 88 -3.16 13.22 -0.27
C VAL A 88 -4.39 14.01 0.09
N TRP A 89 -5.04 13.60 1.17
CA TRP A 89 -6.25 14.20 1.69
C TRP A 89 -6.09 14.56 3.16
N HIS A 90 -6.74 15.63 3.57
CA HIS A 90 -6.84 16.07 4.96
C HIS A 90 -8.28 16.51 5.22
N SER A 91 -8.90 16.00 6.28
CA SER A 91 -10.29 16.35 6.64
C SER A 91 -11.29 16.25 5.46
N GLN A 92 -11.16 15.21 4.62
CA GLN A 92 -11.99 14.98 3.42
C GLN A 92 -11.79 15.98 2.27
N GLU A 93 -10.81 16.87 2.37
CA GLU A 93 -10.38 17.74 1.28
C GLU A 93 -9.09 17.22 0.65
N LYS A 94 -9.03 17.27 -0.69
CA LYS A 94 -7.83 16.88 -1.42
C LYS A 94 -6.79 17.98 -1.27
N VAL A 95 -5.63 17.64 -0.70
CA VAL A 95 -4.52 18.56 -0.46
C VAL A 95 -3.59 18.61 -1.67
N SER A 96 -3.23 17.45 -2.22
CA SER A 96 -2.27 17.36 -3.32
C SER A 96 -2.44 16.08 -4.12
N ASP A 97 -2.09 16.12 -5.41
CA ASP A 97 -1.93 14.95 -6.26
C ASP A 97 -0.44 14.56 -6.26
N LEU A 98 -0.14 13.32 -5.91
CA LEU A 98 1.24 12.81 -5.80
C LEU A 98 1.70 12.19 -7.12
N VAL A 99 0.86 11.33 -7.71
CA VAL A 99 1.14 10.65 -8.97
C VAL A 99 -0.15 10.46 -9.76
N SER A 100 -0.07 10.60 -11.07
CA SER A 100 -1.10 10.16 -12.01
C SER A 100 -0.42 9.64 -13.26
N GLN A 101 -0.46 8.32 -13.47
CA GLN A 101 0.14 7.71 -14.67
C GLN A 101 -0.55 6.40 -15.07
N PRO A 102 -0.60 6.09 -16.37
CA PRO A 102 -1.02 4.78 -16.84
C PRO A 102 0.03 3.73 -16.46
N MET A 103 -0.44 2.53 -16.11
CA MET A 103 0.37 1.34 -15.89
C MET A 103 -0.08 0.22 -16.81
N LEU A 104 0.89 -0.41 -17.47
CA LEU A 104 0.72 -1.63 -18.25
C LEU A 104 1.56 -2.73 -17.61
N VAL A 105 0.93 -3.84 -17.26
CA VAL A 105 1.60 -5.00 -16.65
C VAL A 105 1.38 -6.20 -17.53
N ALA A 106 2.45 -6.80 -18.05
CA ALA A 106 2.38 -7.99 -18.88
C ALA A 106 1.77 -9.17 -18.11
N ALA A 107 1.39 -10.22 -18.84
CA ALA A 107 0.88 -11.46 -18.24
C ALA A 107 1.97 -12.11 -17.35
N PHE A 108 1.62 -12.46 -16.11
CA PHE A 108 2.53 -13.01 -15.09
C PHE A 108 3.73 -12.11 -14.79
N ASP A 109 3.50 -10.80 -14.75
CA ASP A 109 4.53 -9.79 -14.49
C ASP A 109 4.07 -8.78 -13.44
N LYS A 110 4.99 -7.89 -13.05
CA LYS A 110 4.77 -6.86 -12.03
C LYS A 110 5.05 -5.47 -12.57
N GLY A 111 4.20 -4.52 -12.21
CA GLY A 111 4.43 -3.10 -12.42
C GLY A 111 4.53 -2.38 -11.08
N GLN A 112 5.34 -1.32 -11.01
CA GLN A 112 5.51 -0.54 -9.80
C GLN A 112 5.46 0.96 -10.08
N VAL A 113 4.87 1.71 -9.15
CA VAL A 113 4.93 3.18 -9.09
C VAL A 113 5.48 3.58 -7.74
N GLU A 114 6.37 4.56 -7.73
CA GLU A 114 6.97 5.08 -6.51
C GLU A 114 6.69 6.57 -6.39
N TRP A 115 6.53 7.04 -5.17
CA TRP A 115 6.39 8.46 -4.87
C TRP A 115 6.94 8.79 -3.49
N VAL A 116 7.13 10.08 -3.25
CA VAL A 116 7.62 10.60 -1.99
C VAL A 116 6.58 11.52 -1.40
N LEU A 117 6.32 11.33 -0.11
CA LEU A 117 5.50 12.22 0.70
C LEU A 117 6.42 13.03 1.59
N ASP A 118 6.58 14.32 1.29
CA ASP A 118 7.34 15.25 2.12
C ASP A 118 6.40 15.88 3.16
N THR A 119 6.59 15.54 4.44
CA THR A 119 5.74 16.10 5.51
C THR A 119 5.93 17.60 5.66
N ALA A 120 7.08 18.17 5.28
CA ALA A 120 7.31 19.61 5.33
C ALA A 120 6.43 20.38 4.34
N GLU A 121 6.03 19.76 3.23
CA GLU A 121 5.18 20.38 2.20
C GLU A 121 3.69 20.27 2.54
N LEU A 122 3.29 19.29 3.36
CA LEU A 122 1.90 19.07 3.74
C LEU A 122 1.43 20.00 4.86
N LEU A 123 2.35 20.39 5.74
CA LEU A 123 2.00 21.08 6.97
C LEU A 123 1.76 22.56 6.72
N PRO A 124 0.62 23.13 7.19
CA PRO A 124 0.38 24.56 7.09
C PRO A 124 1.49 25.35 7.82
N GLY A 125 1.84 26.53 7.31
CA GLY A 125 2.96 27.32 7.84
C GLY A 125 2.78 27.85 9.27
N ASP A 126 1.54 27.92 9.77
CA ASP A 126 1.19 28.53 11.06
C ASP A 126 1.00 27.50 12.20
N VAL A 127 1.52 26.28 12.02
CA VAL A 127 1.15 25.14 12.84
C VAL A 127 2.12 24.89 13.98
N SER A 128 1.59 24.62 15.18
CA SER A 128 2.42 24.24 16.32
C SER A 128 3.06 22.87 16.08
N PRO A 129 4.40 22.75 16.17
CA PRO A 129 5.11 21.47 16.02
C PRO A 129 4.83 20.48 17.16
N GLU A 130 3.97 20.86 18.10
CA GLU A 130 3.55 20.05 19.26
C GLU A 130 2.30 19.21 18.98
N GLN A 131 1.60 19.45 17.86
CA GLN A 131 0.39 18.72 17.48
C GLN A 131 0.68 17.66 16.42
N SER A 132 0.05 16.49 16.57
CA SER A 132 0.05 15.45 15.54
C SER A 132 -1.00 15.73 14.48
N TYR A 133 -0.67 15.42 13.22
CA TYR A 133 -1.60 15.55 12.09
C TYR A 133 -1.86 14.21 11.43
N GLU A 134 -3.08 14.03 10.91
CA GLU A 134 -3.47 12.83 10.17
C GLU A 134 -3.77 13.20 8.72
N TYR A 135 -3.02 12.63 7.79
CA TYR A 135 -3.30 12.72 6.36
C TYR A 135 -3.73 11.35 5.85
N THR A 136 -4.55 11.33 4.80
CA THR A 136 -4.90 10.08 4.12
C THR A 136 -4.28 10.07 2.73
N VAL A 137 -3.42 9.11 2.46
CA VAL A 137 -2.98 8.79 1.10
C VAL A 137 -4.02 7.86 0.49
N ILE A 138 -4.60 8.29 -0.63
CA ILE A 138 -5.58 7.52 -1.39
C ILE A 138 -4.93 7.08 -2.70
N ILE A 139 -4.88 5.77 -2.93
CA ILE A 139 -4.45 5.16 -4.18
C ILE A 139 -5.70 4.66 -4.91
N LYS A 140 -5.91 5.12 -6.14
CA LYS A 140 -6.99 4.67 -7.02
C LYS A 140 -6.41 3.92 -8.20
N ARG A 141 -7.00 2.77 -8.49
CA ARG A 141 -6.70 1.92 -9.63
C ARG A 141 -8.02 1.39 -10.20
N GLY A 142 -8.56 2.08 -11.20
CA GLY A 142 -9.89 1.80 -11.73
C GLY A 142 -10.95 1.93 -10.63
N GLU A 143 -11.66 0.84 -10.33
CA GLU A 143 -12.71 0.79 -9.29
C GLU A 143 -12.15 0.51 -7.87
N ILE A 144 -10.85 0.23 -7.75
CA ILE A 144 -10.22 -0.12 -6.48
C ILE A 144 -9.66 1.15 -5.83
N GLU A 145 -10.00 1.35 -4.56
CA GLU A 145 -9.47 2.42 -3.71
C GLU A 145 -8.77 1.82 -2.49
N ARG A 146 -7.52 2.24 -2.24
CA ARG A 146 -6.76 1.92 -1.03
C ARG A 146 -6.53 3.20 -0.24
N LYS A 147 -6.71 3.11 1.09
CA LYS A 147 -6.51 4.22 2.02
C LYS A 147 -5.42 3.88 3.01
N ILE A 148 -4.50 4.82 3.17
CA ILE A 148 -3.38 4.72 4.12
C ILE A 148 -3.41 5.98 4.96
N ILE A 149 -3.53 5.83 6.27
CA ILE A 149 -3.47 6.98 7.18
C ILE A 149 -2.01 7.22 7.56
N VAL A 150 -1.54 8.43 7.32
CA VAL A 150 -0.21 8.91 7.66
C VAL A 150 -0.34 9.82 8.87
N TYR A 151 0.19 9.35 9.99
CA TYR A 151 0.33 10.11 11.23
C TYR A 151 1.63 10.89 11.20
N ILE A 152 1.54 12.22 11.16
CA ILE A 152 2.70 13.09 11.30
C ILE A 152 2.92 13.33 12.79
N ASN A 153 4.00 12.75 13.32
CA ASN A 153 4.37 12.89 14.73
C ASN A 153 4.99 14.26 14.99
N PRO A 154 4.68 14.89 16.14
CA PRO A 154 5.31 16.15 16.53
C PRO A 154 6.83 15.99 16.74
N LEU A 155 7.57 17.09 16.63
CA LEU A 155 8.99 17.09 16.99
C LEU A 155 9.12 16.77 18.48
N ALA A 156 9.97 15.80 18.83
CA ALA A 156 10.24 15.49 20.23
C ALA A 156 10.70 16.75 20.97
N TYR A 157 10.01 17.10 22.06
CA TYR A 157 10.36 18.24 22.90
C TYR A 157 11.83 18.20 23.30
N PRO A 158 12.57 19.33 23.26
CA PRO A 158 13.84 19.40 23.94
C PRO A 158 13.62 19.08 25.43
N PRO A 159 14.53 18.32 26.08
CA PRO A 159 14.37 17.97 27.48
C PRO A 159 14.18 19.23 28.30
N LYS A 160 13.17 19.22 29.18
CA LYS A 160 12.87 20.33 30.10
C LYS A 160 14.17 20.79 30.75
N PRO A 161 14.51 22.09 30.73
CA PRO A 161 15.72 22.58 31.38
C PRO A 161 15.75 22.11 32.83
N ALA A 162 16.86 21.50 33.25
CA ALA A 162 17.02 21.08 34.63
C ALA A 162 16.77 22.28 35.55
N PRO A 163 16.02 22.13 36.66
CA PRO A 163 15.77 23.24 37.58
C PRO A 163 17.12 23.81 38.02
N ILE A 164 17.31 25.11 37.81
CA ILE A 164 18.50 25.82 38.27
C ILE A 164 18.52 25.70 39.79
N PRO A 165 19.57 25.14 40.40
CA PRO A 165 19.63 25.00 41.85
C PRO A 165 19.54 26.39 42.51
N PRO A 166 18.77 26.55 43.59
CA PRO A 166 18.66 27.83 44.29
C PRO A 166 20.03 28.27 44.81
N ARG A 167 20.34 29.56 44.66
CA ARG A 167 21.55 30.21 45.18
C ARG A 167 21.57 30.29 46.69
#